data_AF-A0A7S2CRU8-F1
#
_entry.id   AF-A0A7S2CRU8-F1
#
_cell.length_a   1.000
_cell.length_b   1.000
_cell.length_c   1.000
_cell.angle_alpha   90.00
_cell.angle_beta   90.00
_cell.angle_gamma   90.00
#
_symmetry.space_group_name_H-M   'P 1'
#
loop_
_entity.id
_entity.type
_entity.pdbx_description
1 polymer ?
#
loop_
_entity_poly.entity_id
_entity_poly.type
_entity_poly.pdbx_seq_one_letter_code
_entity_poly.pdbx_strand_id
1 'polypeptide(L)'
;SNIWESKMWHPDYFGTVSEGFNTVRTGRWAYTEVSLNESYPITNAYGYMRAPWNVNKSPYITRVKALCGAKDWDSWPSCQTHYDVTFSGYYDVWYNYVWGSAYAPHGPVHVLIGGYANCEKQLDEMADEISLDNSSLTTLKNSVITYLKGAWRSGLIEAPTCSWDTPQDDCTMKCTSEPSEDGGYLSALKQYITSRANATWLNKLNHMDQMKTVTTILCGIPYISGDQLEAGSPVDPSFWPIHPTIDRLLQYKHMVNEFSYQGWDNPDGSTQMCSDGNGCLGHNAYDITPFQSKVKDKQGNYVMMHLTNAQLYLFAHPTNYSLSYGYDNFDWEHCDAQGFTFVEPPSN
;
A
#
# COMPACT_ATOMS: atom_id res chain seq x y z
N SER A 1 11.86 16.00 11.50
CA SER A 1 12.77 14.94 12.02
C SER A 1 12.71 13.76 11.06
N ASN A 2 13.82 13.05 10.84
CA ASN A 2 13.83 11.89 9.95
C ASN A 2 13.14 10.70 10.64
N ILE A 3 12.10 10.12 10.03
CA ILE A 3 11.37 8.97 10.61
C ILE A 3 12.30 7.79 10.92
N TRP A 4 13.37 7.62 10.13
CA TRP A 4 14.35 6.55 10.30
C TRP A 4 15.29 6.71 11.50
N GLU A 5 15.27 7.88 12.15
CA GLU A 5 15.97 8.15 13.41
C GLU A 5 15.07 7.93 14.64
N SER A 6 13.80 7.59 14.42
CA SER A 6 12.86 7.27 15.50
C SER A 6 13.28 6.01 16.26
N LYS A 7 12.97 5.99 17.56
CA LYS A 7 13.13 4.82 18.44
C LYS A 7 12.43 3.57 17.91
N MET A 8 11.40 3.72 17.07
CA MET A 8 10.69 2.58 16.48
C MET A 8 11.59 1.65 15.65
N TRP A 9 12.72 2.15 15.16
CA TRP A 9 13.69 1.37 14.37
C TRP A 9 14.84 0.82 15.22
N HIS A 10 14.81 0.99 16.54
CA HIS A 10 15.79 0.38 17.42
C HIS A 10 15.60 -1.15 17.49
N PRO A 11 16.64 -1.91 17.91
CA PRO A 11 16.58 -3.36 18.04
C PRO A 11 15.43 -3.88 18.94
N ASP A 12 15.00 -3.07 19.92
CA ASP A 12 13.91 -3.46 20.83
C ASP A 12 12.51 -3.42 20.18
N TYR A 13 12.40 -2.76 19.01
CA TYR A 13 11.15 -2.60 18.27
C TYR A 13 11.25 -3.29 16.89
N PHE A 14 11.34 -2.53 15.80
CA PHE A 14 11.32 -3.07 14.43
C PHE A 14 12.70 -3.31 13.83
N GLY A 15 13.76 -2.99 14.55
CA GLY A 15 15.13 -3.20 14.10
C GLY A 15 15.58 -2.24 13.00
N THR A 16 16.90 -2.12 12.87
CA THR A 16 17.56 -1.25 11.90
C THR A 16 17.78 -1.96 10.57
N VAL A 17 17.62 -1.19 9.50
CA VAL A 17 17.87 -1.64 8.12
C VAL A 17 19.34 -1.40 7.77
N SER A 18 19.97 -2.36 7.09
CA SER A 18 21.31 -2.19 6.54
C SER A 18 21.35 -1.28 5.33
N GLU A 19 22.38 -0.44 5.29
CA GLU A 19 22.82 0.20 4.05
C GLU A 19 23.35 -0.88 3.09
N GLY A 20 22.89 -0.84 1.83
CA GLY A 20 23.30 -1.76 0.76
C GLY A 20 22.38 -2.95 0.51
N PHE A 21 21.94 -3.66 1.57
CA PHE A 21 21.10 -4.86 1.41
C PHE A 21 19.61 -4.62 1.68
N ASN A 22 19.24 -3.43 2.16
CA ASN A 22 17.86 -3.05 2.51
C ASN A 22 17.17 -4.05 3.46
N THR A 23 17.94 -4.86 4.19
CA THR A 23 17.45 -5.94 5.07
C THR A 23 17.51 -5.50 6.53
N VAL A 24 16.52 -5.89 7.33
CA VAL A 24 16.52 -5.70 8.79
C VAL A 24 17.60 -6.57 9.44
N ARG A 25 18.54 -5.97 10.18
CA ARG A 25 19.73 -6.67 10.72
C ARG A 25 19.80 -6.77 12.24
N THR A 26 18.94 -6.07 12.96
CA THR A 26 19.00 -6.01 14.43
C THR A 26 17.63 -6.29 15.05
N GLY A 27 17.64 -6.70 16.31
CA GLY A 27 16.41 -6.96 17.06
C GLY A 27 15.75 -8.29 16.73
N ARG A 28 14.51 -8.44 17.21
CA ARG A 28 13.69 -9.66 17.05
C ARG A 28 13.44 -10.03 15.58
N TRP A 29 13.40 -9.03 14.71
CA TRP A 29 13.03 -9.18 13.30
C TRP A 29 14.25 -9.19 12.37
N ALA A 30 15.45 -9.30 12.93
CA ALA A 30 16.67 -9.42 12.14
C ALA A 30 16.59 -10.65 11.21
N TYR A 31 16.85 -10.46 9.92
CA TYR A 31 16.86 -11.54 8.92
C TYR A 31 15.58 -12.38 8.89
N THR A 32 14.42 -11.77 9.19
CA THR A 32 13.14 -12.46 9.00
C THR A 32 12.99 -12.85 7.53
N GLU A 33 12.79 -14.13 7.27
CA GLU A 33 12.67 -14.69 5.93
C GLU A 33 11.28 -14.45 5.35
N VAL A 34 11.23 -14.17 4.05
CA VAL A 34 9.99 -14.16 3.28
C VAL A 34 9.71 -15.57 2.80
N SER A 35 8.50 -16.06 3.07
CA SER A 35 8.10 -17.41 2.71
C SER A 35 8.22 -17.66 1.21
N LEU A 36 8.87 -18.77 0.86
CA LEU A 36 8.79 -19.38 -0.46
C LEU A 36 7.55 -20.26 -0.53
N ASN A 37 6.75 -20.10 -1.58
CA ASN A 37 5.60 -20.99 -1.79
C ASN A 37 5.30 -21.16 -3.27
N GLU A 38 6.07 -22.02 -3.92
CA GLU A 38 5.88 -22.39 -5.33
C GLU A 38 4.51 -23.05 -5.61
N SER A 39 3.83 -23.56 -4.56
CA SER A 39 2.49 -24.14 -4.69
C SER A 39 1.39 -23.08 -4.71
N TYR A 40 1.69 -21.82 -4.36
CA TYR A 40 0.73 -20.73 -4.46
C TYR A 40 0.73 -20.16 -5.89
N PRO A 41 -0.44 -19.89 -6.50
CA PRO A 41 -0.50 -19.51 -7.92
C PRO A 41 0.09 -18.13 -8.22
N ILE A 42 0.27 -17.29 -7.19
CA ILE A 42 0.71 -15.90 -7.33
C ILE A 42 1.92 -15.68 -6.40
N THR A 43 3.10 -15.60 -7.00
CA THR A 43 4.36 -15.28 -6.34
C THR A 43 5.11 -14.23 -7.17
N ASN A 44 6.23 -13.72 -6.65
CA ASN A 44 7.12 -12.91 -7.48
C ASN A 44 8.01 -13.76 -8.38
N ALA A 45 8.89 -13.10 -9.14
CA ALA A 45 9.78 -13.72 -10.11
C ALA A 45 10.68 -14.85 -9.58
N TYR A 46 10.89 -14.91 -8.26
CA TYR A 46 11.74 -15.87 -7.57
C TYR A 46 10.96 -16.85 -6.69
N GLY A 47 9.62 -16.85 -6.75
CA GLY A 47 8.78 -17.76 -5.97
C GLY A 47 8.49 -17.33 -4.53
N TYR A 48 8.89 -16.12 -4.12
CA TYR A 48 8.53 -15.57 -2.81
C TYR A 48 7.06 -15.14 -2.78
N MET A 49 6.46 -15.23 -1.59
CA MET A 49 5.13 -14.68 -1.26
C MET A 49 5.15 -13.15 -1.25
N ARG A 50 5.36 -12.58 -2.44
CA ARG A 50 5.38 -11.17 -2.78
C ARG A 50 4.46 -10.94 -3.97
N ALA A 51 4.04 -9.69 -4.15
CA ALA A 51 3.28 -9.32 -5.33
C ALA A 51 4.08 -9.62 -6.62
N PRO A 52 3.42 -9.99 -7.74
CA PRO A 52 4.10 -10.30 -9.00
C PRO A 52 5.00 -9.18 -9.53
N TRP A 53 4.60 -7.92 -9.32
CA TRP A 53 5.37 -6.73 -9.71
C TRP A 53 6.52 -6.38 -8.75
N ASN A 54 6.70 -7.13 -7.66
CA ASN A 54 7.84 -6.98 -6.74
C ASN A 54 8.94 -7.98 -7.11
N VAL A 55 9.81 -7.64 -8.06
CA VAL A 55 10.90 -8.52 -8.53
C VAL A 55 12.12 -8.57 -7.60
N ASN A 56 11.93 -8.35 -6.30
CA ASN A 56 12.99 -8.43 -5.29
C ASN A 56 13.41 -9.90 -5.02
N LYS A 57 14.70 -10.20 -5.19
CA LYS A 57 15.30 -11.52 -4.96
C LYS A 57 15.69 -11.81 -3.51
N SER A 58 15.64 -10.82 -2.63
CA SER A 58 16.10 -10.96 -1.25
C SER A 58 15.29 -12.03 -0.50
N PRO A 59 15.91 -13.02 0.17
CA PRO A 59 15.18 -13.95 1.03
C PRO A 59 14.62 -13.30 2.29
N TYR A 60 14.99 -12.06 2.59
CA TYR A 60 14.64 -11.40 3.85
C TYR A 60 13.72 -10.21 3.61
N ILE A 61 13.01 -9.82 4.68
CA ILE A 61 12.22 -8.59 4.73
C ILE A 61 13.08 -7.40 4.30
N THR A 62 12.58 -6.70 3.28
CA THR A 62 13.22 -5.56 2.66
C THR A 62 12.50 -4.26 3.03
N ARG A 63 13.26 -3.24 3.41
CA ARG A 63 12.79 -1.86 3.63
C ARG A 63 13.71 -0.90 2.91
N VAL A 64 13.15 0.02 2.12
CA VAL A 64 13.92 0.97 1.34
C VAL A 64 13.59 2.39 1.78
N LYS A 65 14.62 3.17 2.11
CA LYS A 65 14.48 4.54 2.65
C LYS A 65 14.42 5.62 1.56
N ALA A 66 13.96 5.25 0.36
CA ALA A 66 13.96 6.10 -0.83
C ALA A 66 13.00 5.53 -1.89
N LEU A 67 12.77 6.33 -2.93
CA LEU A 67 11.87 6.03 -4.05
C LEU A 67 12.65 6.24 -5.34
N CYS A 68 13.44 5.25 -5.75
CA CYS A 68 14.43 5.43 -6.82
C CYS A 68 15.33 6.66 -6.60
N GLY A 69 15.77 6.90 -5.37
CA GLY A 69 16.63 8.04 -5.02
C GLY A 69 15.91 9.30 -4.56
N ALA A 70 14.61 9.45 -4.85
CA ALA A 70 13.82 10.54 -4.28
C ALA A 70 13.64 10.34 -2.76
N LYS A 71 13.87 11.41 -2.00
CA LYS A 71 13.88 11.44 -0.51
C LYS A 71 12.98 12.53 0.07
N ASP A 72 12.38 13.34 -0.78
CA ASP A 72 11.53 14.49 -0.46
C ASP A 72 10.06 14.11 -0.29
N TRP A 73 9.74 12.82 -0.11
CA TRP A 73 8.39 12.40 0.24
C TRP A 73 8.15 12.63 1.73
N ASP A 74 7.53 13.76 2.06
CA ASP A 74 7.07 14.09 3.42
C ASP A 74 5.54 14.03 3.50
N SER A 75 5.00 12.81 3.58
CA SER A 75 3.55 12.58 3.72
C SER A 75 3.21 11.67 4.89
N TRP A 76 4.09 11.58 5.90
CA TRP A 76 3.80 10.76 7.07
C TRP A 76 2.50 11.25 7.76
N PRO A 77 1.61 10.35 8.20
CA PRO A 77 0.39 10.75 8.90
C PRO A 77 0.68 11.64 10.09
N SER A 78 -0.03 12.77 10.17
CA SER A 78 0.08 13.72 11.28
C SER A 78 -1.13 13.62 12.20
N CYS A 79 -1.02 14.21 13.39
CA CYS A 79 -2.17 14.36 14.29
C CYS A 79 -3.35 15.08 13.62
N GLN A 80 -3.09 16.06 12.74
CA GLN A 80 -4.13 16.70 11.92
C GLN A 80 -4.86 15.67 11.05
N THR A 81 -4.13 14.78 10.35
CA THR A 81 -4.77 13.80 9.46
C THR A 81 -5.65 12.81 10.21
N HIS A 82 -5.24 12.38 11.41
CA HIS A 82 -6.07 11.52 12.28
C HIS A 82 -7.24 12.29 12.87
N TYR A 83 -7.03 13.55 13.27
CA TYR A 83 -8.09 14.41 13.81
C TYR A 83 -9.17 14.70 12.75
N ASP A 84 -8.76 15.00 11.52
CA ASP A 84 -9.67 15.33 10.43
C ASP A 84 -10.59 14.16 10.09
N VAL A 85 -10.06 12.94 9.97
CA VAL A 85 -10.92 11.77 9.68
C VAL A 85 -11.92 11.51 10.80
N THR A 86 -11.65 11.94 12.02
CA THR A 86 -12.61 11.84 13.13
C THR A 86 -13.63 12.97 13.14
N PHE A 87 -13.18 14.24 13.03
CA PHE A 87 -14.00 15.42 13.38
C PHE A 87 -14.39 16.33 12.22
N SER A 88 -13.82 16.16 11.02
CA SER A 88 -14.22 16.94 9.85
C SER A 88 -15.53 16.42 9.28
N GLY A 89 -16.46 17.33 8.98
CA GLY A 89 -17.78 16.99 8.44
C GLY A 89 -17.76 16.27 7.09
N TYR A 90 -16.65 16.36 6.34
CA TYR A 90 -16.46 15.57 5.12
C TYR A 90 -16.50 14.05 5.40
N TYR A 91 -16.02 13.63 6.58
CA TYR A 91 -15.94 12.24 6.99
C TYR A 91 -17.11 11.78 7.88
N ASP A 92 -18.17 12.57 8.01
CA ASP A 92 -19.40 12.14 8.71
C ASP A 92 -20.25 11.16 7.90
N VAL A 93 -19.86 10.91 6.65
CA VAL A 93 -20.40 9.84 5.80
C VAL A 93 -19.45 8.65 5.86
N TRP A 94 -19.96 7.46 6.22
CA TRP A 94 -19.19 6.22 6.32
C TRP A 94 -18.33 5.97 5.08
N TYR A 95 -18.90 6.12 3.89
CA TYR A 95 -18.19 5.87 2.65
C TYR A 95 -16.99 6.82 2.46
N ASN A 96 -17.15 8.11 2.75
CA ASN A 96 -16.04 9.06 2.69
C ASN A 96 -14.96 8.73 3.71
N TYR A 97 -15.36 8.32 4.93
CA TYR A 97 -14.43 7.90 5.97
C TYR A 97 -13.62 6.68 5.54
N VAL A 98 -14.26 5.57 5.15
CA VAL A 98 -13.54 4.33 4.84
C VAL A 98 -12.57 4.50 3.67
N TRP A 99 -12.94 5.30 2.65
CA TRP A 99 -12.03 5.67 1.57
C TRP A 99 -10.92 6.58 2.06
N GLY A 100 -11.24 7.66 2.76
CA GLY A 100 -10.26 8.61 3.27
C GLY A 100 -9.24 7.99 4.23
N SER A 101 -9.70 7.15 5.15
CA SER A 101 -8.89 6.50 6.18
C SER A 101 -7.91 5.48 5.58
N ALA A 102 -8.19 4.94 4.40
CA ALA A 102 -7.25 4.06 3.70
C ALA A 102 -6.09 4.82 3.04
N TYR A 103 -6.21 6.14 2.85
CA TYR A 103 -5.19 6.98 2.20
C TYR A 103 -4.38 7.80 3.22
N ALA A 104 -4.68 9.09 3.39
CA ALA A 104 -3.82 10.03 4.10
C ALA A 104 -3.33 9.56 5.49
N PRO A 105 -4.16 8.96 6.36
CA PRO A 105 -3.70 8.57 7.70
C PRO A 105 -2.97 7.22 7.75
N HIS A 106 -2.80 6.53 6.61
CA HIS A 106 -2.38 5.13 6.53
C HIS A 106 -1.42 4.85 5.37
N GLY A 107 -1.87 5.09 4.13
CA GLY A 107 -1.17 4.76 2.90
C GLY A 107 0.29 5.23 2.83
N PRO A 108 0.61 6.48 3.22
CA PRO A 108 1.99 6.96 3.20
C PRO A 108 2.96 6.15 4.07
N VAL A 109 2.49 5.47 5.13
CA VAL A 109 3.33 4.65 5.99
C VAL A 109 3.91 3.47 5.22
N HIS A 110 3.10 2.80 4.40
CA HIS A 110 3.55 1.70 3.53
C HIS A 110 4.64 2.14 2.57
N VAL A 111 4.45 3.32 1.99
CA VAL A 111 5.35 3.89 1.00
C VAL A 111 6.68 4.29 1.63
N LEU A 112 6.65 4.96 2.78
CA LEU A 112 7.85 5.48 3.42
C LEU A 112 8.72 4.39 4.06
N ILE A 113 8.11 3.30 4.53
CA ILE A 113 8.86 2.15 5.09
C ILE A 113 9.31 1.20 3.98
N GLY A 114 8.41 0.91 3.03
CA GLY A 114 8.65 -0.05 1.96
C GLY A 114 9.62 0.50 0.93
N GLY A 115 9.30 1.66 0.35
CA GLY A 115 10.08 2.29 -0.71
C GLY A 115 10.43 1.36 -1.88
N TYR A 116 11.33 1.82 -2.74
CA TYR A 116 11.87 1.03 -3.85
C TYR A 116 13.22 1.55 -4.35
N ALA A 117 14.04 0.64 -4.86
CA ALA A 117 15.44 0.89 -5.22
C ALA A 117 15.80 0.31 -6.60
N ASN A 118 17.08 0.45 -6.95
CA ASN A 118 17.75 0.01 -8.20
C ASN A 118 17.36 0.80 -9.46
N CYS A 119 16.23 1.49 -9.46
CA CYS A 119 15.75 2.29 -10.57
C CYS A 119 16.37 3.70 -10.67
N GLU A 120 17.03 4.22 -9.64
CA GLU A 120 17.54 5.60 -9.58
C GLU A 120 18.43 5.95 -10.78
N LYS A 121 19.49 5.17 -10.98
CA LYS A 121 20.51 5.44 -12.00
C LYS A 121 19.91 5.51 -13.41
N GLN A 122 19.10 4.51 -13.78
CA GLN A 122 18.53 4.46 -15.13
C GLN A 122 17.47 5.54 -15.37
N LEU A 123 16.70 5.91 -14.33
CA LEU A 123 15.77 7.02 -14.44
C LEU A 123 16.50 8.35 -14.59
N ASP A 124 17.63 8.55 -13.91
CA ASP A 124 18.45 9.75 -14.03
C ASP A 124 19.11 9.84 -15.41
N GLU A 125 19.71 8.75 -15.90
CA GLU A 125 20.29 8.68 -17.25
C GLU A 125 19.25 8.96 -18.34
N MET A 126 18.05 8.37 -18.20
CA MET A 126 16.94 8.62 -19.12
C MET A 126 16.47 10.08 -19.06
N ALA A 127 16.35 10.65 -17.86
CA ALA A 127 15.92 12.02 -17.67
C ALA A 127 16.91 13.02 -18.28
N ASP A 128 18.21 12.79 -18.11
CA ASP A 128 19.26 13.60 -18.73
C ASP A 128 19.17 13.55 -20.26
N GLU A 129 18.97 12.37 -20.84
CA GLU A 129 18.90 12.20 -22.29
C GLU A 129 17.72 12.94 -22.94
N ILE A 130 16.54 12.90 -22.29
CA ILE A 130 15.34 13.57 -22.79
C ILE A 130 15.19 15.00 -22.26
N SER A 131 16.18 15.50 -21.51
CA SER A 131 16.15 16.81 -20.84
C SER A 131 14.90 17.02 -19.96
N LEU A 132 14.52 15.99 -19.20
CA LEU A 132 13.38 16.04 -18.28
C LEU A 132 13.70 16.95 -17.10
N ASP A 133 12.78 17.85 -16.76
CA ASP A 133 12.98 18.74 -15.61
C ASP A 133 12.92 17.97 -14.27
N ASN A 134 13.65 18.48 -13.27
CA ASN A 134 13.75 17.84 -11.95
C ASN A 134 12.38 17.60 -11.27
N SER A 135 11.40 18.48 -11.47
CA SER A 135 10.08 18.30 -10.85
C SER A 135 9.32 17.14 -11.48
N SER A 136 9.40 16.99 -12.80
CA SER A 136 8.84 15.85 -13.53
C SER A 136 9.57 14.56 -13.18
N LEU A 137 10.90 14.59 -13.05
CA LEU A 137 11.70 13.45 -12.61
C LEU A 137 11.35 13.00 -11.19
N THR A 138 11.22 13.91 -10.23
CA THR A 138 10.77 13.57 -8.87
C THR A 138 9.37 12.96 -8.89
N THR A 139 8.44 13.53 -9.67
CA THR A 139 7.08 12.98 -9.82
C THR A 139 7.10 11.56 -10.40
N LEU A 140 7.95 11.34 -11.39
CA LEU A 140 8.19 10.04 -12.00
C LEU A 140 8.73 9.05 -10.95
N LYS A 141 9.83 9.43 -10.27
CA LYS A 141 10.46 8.63 -9.22
C LYS A 141 9.45 8.22 -8.15
N ASN A 142 8.61 9.14 -7.66
CA ASN A 142 7.60 8.87 -6.63
C ASN A 142 6.44 7.96 -7.09
N SER A 143 6.28 7.75 -8.40
CA SER A 143 5.11 7.05 -8.97
C SER A 143 5.44 5.71 -9.64
N VAL A 144 6.71 5.26 -9.62
CA VAL A 144 7.16 4.04 -10.33
C VAL A 144 6.30 2.83 -10.01
N ILE A 145 6.04 2.57 -8.72
CA ILE A 145 5.24 1.43 -8.30
C ILE A 145 3.80 1.51 -8.82
N THR A 146 3.20 2.69 -8.83
CA THR A 146 1.84 2.91 -9.35
C THR A 146 1.77 2.52 -10.83
N TYR A 147 2.80 2.87 -11.60
CA TYR A 147 2.91 2.51 -13.02
C TYR A 147 3.03 1.00 -13.21
N LEU A 148 4.00 0.37 -12.55
CA LEU A 148 4.28 -1.06 -12.69
C LEU A 148 3.08 -1.92 -12.26
N LYS A 149 2.57 -1.68 -11.05
CA LYS A 149 1.45 -2.45 -10.48
C LYS A 149 0.24 -2.40 -11.38
N GLY A 150 -0.15 -1.22 -11.84
CA GLY A 150 -1.38 -1.13 -12.61
C GLY A 150 -1.21 -1.46 -14.09
N ALA A 151 -0.03 -1.27 -14.68
CA ALA A 151 0.27 -1.85 -15.99
C ALA A 151 0.18 -3.38 -15.95
N TRP A 152 0.68 -4.02 -14.89
CA TRP A 152 0.55 -5.46 -14.69
C TRP A 152 -0.92 -5.89 -14.54
N ARG A 153 -1.70 -5.17 -13.71
CA ARG A 153 -3.16 -5.44 -13.54
C ARG A 153 -3.96 -5.23 -14.83
N SER A 154 -3.47 -4.40 -15.74
CA SER A 154 -4.08 -4.16 -17.05
C SER A 154 -3.60 -5.13 -18.14
N GLY A 155 -2.74 -6.10 -17.82
CA GLY A 155 -2.18 -7.05 -18.79
C GLY A 155 -1.22 -6.40 -19.80
N LEU A 156 -0.70 -5.22 -19.46
CA LEU A 156 0.25 -4.50 -20.30
C LEU A 156 1.69 -4.93 -20.05
N ILE A 157 2.00 -5.41 -18.84
CA ILE A 157 3.30 -6.01 -18.54
C ILE A 157 3.10 -7.32 -17.79
N GLU A 158 4.09 -8.18 -17.88
CA GLU A 158 4.16 -9.47 -17.20
C GLU A 158 5.31 -9.50 -16.20
N ALA A 159 5.09 -10.18 -15.08
CA ALA A 159 6.15 -10.49 -14.15
C ALA A 159 7.07 -11.56 -14.77
N PRO A 160 8.40 -11.40 -14.68
CA PRO A 160 9.30 -12.41 -15.22
C PRO A 160 9.31 -13.65 -14.33
N THR A 161 9.84 -14.76 -14.85
CA THR A 161 10.36 -15.86 -14.03
C THR A 161 11.88 -15.77 -14.08
N CYS A 162 12.53 -15.73 -12.93
CA CYS A 162 13.97 -15.57 -12.80
C CYS A 162 14.54 -16.70 -11.93
N SER A 163 15.69 -17.23 -12.33
CA SER A 163 16.43 -18.20 -11.52
C SER A 163 17.23 -17.49 -10.43
N TRP A 164 17.62 -18.23 -9.38
CA TRP A 164 18.39 -17.68 -8.25
C TRP A 164 19.74 -17.06 -8.63
N ASP A 165 20.35 -17.53 -9.73
CA ASP A 165 21.60 -17.01 -10.28
C ASP A 165 21.42 -15.79 -11.18
N THR A 166 20.17 -15.42 -11.53
CA THR A 166 19.89 -14.18 -12.28
C THR A 166 20.28 -12.96 -11.42
N PRO A 167 21.16 -12.06 -11.91
CA PRO A 167 21.45 -10.80 -11.24
C PRO A 167 20.17 -9.99 -10.98
N GLN A 168 20.13 -9.24 -9.87
CA GLN A 168 18.90 -8.50 -9.50
C GLN A 168 18.51 -7.49 -10.59
N ASP A 169 19.51 -6.87 -11.20
CA ASP A 169 19.28 -5.82 -12.20
C ASP A 169 18.86 -6.38 -13.56
N ASP A 170 19.04 -7.69 -13.79
CA ASP A 170 18.66 -8.37 -15.03
C ASP A 170 17.23 -8.94 -14.96
N CYS A 171 16.63 -9.01 -13.77
CA CYS A 171 15.27 -9.51 -13.57
C CYS A 171 14.26 -8.36 -13.56
N THR A 172 13.86 -7.90 -14.74
CA THR A 172 12.92 -6.79 -14.93
C THR A 172 11.54 -7.26 -15.40
N MET A 173 10.52 -6.42 -15.19
CA MET A 173 9.20 -6.62 -15.77
C MET A 173 9.29 -6.69 -17.30
N LYS A 174 8.39 -7.44 -17.94
CA LYS A 174 8.39 -7.64 -19.39
C LYS A 174 7.19 -6.98 -20.03
N CYS A 175 7.39 -6.32 -21.15
CA CYS A 175 6.30 -5.82 -21.99
C CYS A 175 5.58 -7.02 -22.63
N THR A 176 4.25 -7.03 -22.66
CA THR A 176 3.49 -8.13 -23.29
C THR A 176 3.54 -8.11 -24.81
N SER A 177 3.86 -6.94 -25.38
CA SER A 177 4.12 -6.78 -26.80
C SER A 177 5.23 -5.76 -27.02
N GLU A 178 5.90 -5.88 -28.17
CA GLU A 178 6.87 -4.87 -28.61
C GLU A 178 6.15 -3.53 -28.84
N PRO A 179 6.64 -2.42 -28.28
CA PRO A 179 6.10 -1.10 -28.58
C PRO A 179 6.29 -0.79 -30.07
N SER A 180 5.23 -0.92 -30.86
CA SER A 180 5.25 -0.59 -32.28
C SER A 180 4.80 0.86 -32.52
N GLU A 181 5.37 1.52 -33.53
CA GLU A 181 5.08 2.93 -33.89
C GLU A 181 3.62 3.14 -34.32
N ASP A 182 2.95 2.08 -34.75
CA ASP A 182 1.59 1.99 -35.28
C ASP A 182 0.48 1.93 -34.19
N GLY A 183 0.84 2.11 -32.92
CA GLY A 183 0.09 3.03 -32.06
C GLY A 183 -1.01 2.46 -31.14
N GLY A 184 -1.28 1.16 -31.11
CA GLY A 184 -2.29 0.60 -30.19
C GLY A 184 -1.79 0.43 -28.75
N TYR A 185 -0.74 -0.38 -28.58
CA TYR A 185 -0.21 -0.76 -27.27
C TYR A 185 0.49 0.40 -26.57
N LEU A 186 1.31 1.17 -27.28
CA LEU A 186 1.95 2.37 -26.74
C LEU A 186 0.92 3.43 -26.29
N SER A 187 -0.16 3.62 -27.06
CA SER A 187 -1.23 4.54 -26.66
C SER A 187 -1.93 4.05 -25.40
N ALA A 188 -2.12 2.74 -25.22
CA ALA A 188 -2.66 2.17 -23.99
C ALA A 188 -1.72 2.42 -22.78
N LEU A 189 -0.40 2.18 -22.95
CA LEU A 189 0.59 2.45 -21.92
C LEU A 189 0.65 3.95 -21.55
N LYS A 190 0.65 4.83 -22.55
CA LYS A 190 0.64 6.29 -22.35
C LYS A 190 -0.65 6.76 -21.68
N GLN A 191 -1.80 6.29 -22.15
CA GLN A 191 -3.10 6.62 -21.55
C GLN A 191 -3.14 6.16 -20.10
N TYR A 192 -2.61 4.97 -19.80
CA TYR A 192 -2.50 4.46 -18.45
C TYR A 192 -1.67 5.38 -17.55
N ILE A 193 -0.43 5.69 -17.94
CA ILE A 193 0.48 6.56 -17.17
C ILE A 193 -0.11 7.97 -16.98
N THR A 194 -0.67 8.55 -18.05
CA THR A 194 -1.23 9.91 -18.04
C THR A 194 -2.48 10.00 -17.16
N SER A 195 -3.36 9.01 -17.20
CA SER A 195 -4.65 9.03 -16.47
C SER A 195 -4.54 8.67 -14.99
N ARG A 196 -3.60 7.80 -14.61
CA ARG A 196 -3.50 7.26 -13.23
C ARG A 196 -2.58 8.04 -12.30
N ALA A 197 -1.58 8.76 -12.82
CA ALA A 197 -0.61 9.47 -11.99
C ALA A 197 -0.53 10.97 -12.26
N ASN A 198 -1.51 11.54 -12.97
CA ASN A 198 -1.50 12.95 -13.36
C ASN A 198 -0.18 13.35 -14.07
N ALA A 199 0.42 12.40 -14.80
CA ALA A 199 1.71 12.55 -15.49
C ALA A 199 1.57 13.40 -16.76
N THR A 200 0.91 14.55 -16.65
CA THR A 200 0.67 15.48 -17.76
C THR A 200 1.98 16.02 -18.37
N TRP A 201 3.08 15.95 -17.62
CA TRP A 201 4.43 16.23 -18.12
C TRP A 201 4.82 15.34 -19.30
N LEU A 202 4.33 14.09 -19.36
CA LEU A 202 4.59 13.17 -20.48
C LEU A 202 4.09 13.75 -21.81
N ASN A 203 3.00 14.53 -21.78
CA ASN A 203 2.45 15.17 -22.98
C ASN A 203 3.31 16.32 -23.52
N LYS A 204 4.28 16.81 -22.74
CA LYS A 204 5.23 17.86 -23.17
C LYS A 204 6.40 17.29 -23.99
N LEU A 205 6.64 15.99 -23.88
CA LEU A 205 7.71 15.30 -24.60
C LEU A 205 7.30 15.01 -26.06
N ASN A 206 8.28 14.89 -26.95
CA ASN A 206 8.03 14.40 -28.32
C ASN A 206 7.66 12.91 -28.30
N HIS A 207 7.17 12.38 -29.42
CA HIS A 207 6.68 11.00 -29.49
C HIS A 207 7.76 9.95 -29.16
N MET A 208 8.99 10.14 -29.65
CA MET A 208 10.11 9.22 -29.39
C MET A 208 10.49 9.20 -27.92
N ASP A 209 10.53 10.37 -27.27
CA ASP A 209 10.86 10.48 -25.85
C ASP A 209 9.75 9.90 -24.98
N GLN A 210 8.48 10.06 -25.36
CA GLN A 210 7.36 9.38 -24.71
C GLN A 210 7.52 7.86 -24.79
N MET A 211 7.81 7.32 -25.97
CA MET A 211 8.05 5.89 -26.17
C MET A 211 9.16 5.38 -25.26
N LYS A 212 10.32 6.04 -25.32
CA LYS A 212 11.47 5.68 -24.52
C LYS A 212 11.14 5.70 -23.03
N THR A 213 10.49 6.76 -22.56
CA THR A 213 10.10 6.93 -21.16
C THR A 213 9.21 5.78 -20.69
N VAL A 214 8.12 5.53 -21.40
CA VAL A 214 7.13 4.52 -21.07
C VAL A 214 7.73 3.11 -21.05
N THR A 215 8.49 2.75 -22.09
CA THR A 215 9.11 1.42 -22.19
C THR A 215 10.18 1.22 -21.13
N THR A 216 10.98 2.26 -20.85
CA THR A 216 12.01 2.21 -19.79
C THR A 216 11.36 1.94 -18.44
N ILE A 217 10.38 2.75 -18.03
CA ILE A 217 9.75 2.63 -16.71
C ILE A 217 9.03 1.30 -16.53
N LEU A 218 8.34 0.81 -17.56
CA LEU A 218 7.47 -0.35 -17.42
C LEU A 218 8.18 -1.69 -17.60
N CYS A 219 9.24 -1.71 -18.41
CA CYS A 219 9.86 -2.96 -18.84
C CYS A 219 11.39 -2.95 -18.77
N GLY A 220 12.01 -1.77 -18.71
CA GLY A 220 13.46 -1.61 -18.83
C GLY A 220 14.20 -1.34 -17.53
N ILE A 221 13.52 -0.90 -16.46
CA ILE A 221 14.19 -0.53 -15.21
C ILE A 221 14.44 -1.75 -14.30
N PRO A 222 15.65 -1.88 -13.72
CA PRO A 222 15.86 -2.71 -12.56
C PRO A 222 15.11 -2.08 -11.40
N TYR A 223 14.34 -2.90 -10.70
CA TYR A 223 13.42 -2.42 -9.69
C TYR A 223 13.31 -3.44 -8.57
N ILE A 224 13.37 -2.97 -7.33
CA ILE A 224 12.91 -3.76 -6.18
C ILE A 224 11.99 -2.90 -5.33
N SER A 225 10.94 -3.48 -4.76
CA SER A 225 10.19 -2.84 -3.68
C SER A 225 10.46 -3.48 -2.33
N GLY A 226 10.45 -2.65 -1.29
CA GLY A 226 10.39 -3.17 0.07
C GLY A 226 9.05 -3.86 0.36
N ASP A 227 9.07 -4.74 1.34
CA ASP A 227 7.96 -5.62 1.65
C ASP A 227 6.81 -4.86 2.32
N GLN A 228 7.09 -3.73 2.99
CA GLN A 228 6.03 -2.91 3.58
C GLN A 228 5.18 -2.15 2.55
N LEU A 229 5.55 -2.21 1.26
CA LEU A 229 4.83 -1.58 0.17
C LEU A 229 3.71 -2.50 -0.36
N GLU A 230 2.51 -1.94 -0.50
CA GLU A 230 1.41 -2.56 -1.26
C GLU A 230 0.97 -3.94 -0.74
N ALA A 231 0.72 -4.91 -1.61
CA ALA A 231 0.16 -6.21 -1.24
C ALA A 231 1.14 -7.14 -0.49
N GLY A 232 2.44 -6.82 -0.46
CA GLY A 232 3.43 -7.55 0.34
C GLY A 232 3.46 -7.13 1.81
N SER A 233 2.79 -6.01 2.14
CA SER A 233 2.88 -5.32 3.43
C SER A 233 2.71 -6.20 4.67
N PRO A 234 1.81 -7.21 4.71
CA PRO A 234 1.66 -8.06 5.90
C PRO A 234 2.90 -8.87 6.28
N VAL A 235 3.87 -9.04 5.36
CA VAL A 235 5.14 -9.72 5.63
C VAL A 235 6.03 -8.89 6.55
N ASP A 236 5.94 -7.54 6.52
CA ASP A 236 6.72 -6.68 7.42
C ASP A 236 6.04 -6.56 8.80
N PRO A 237 6.73 -6.87 9.92
CA PRO A 237 6.18 -6.76 11.27
C PRO A 237 5.62 -5.37 11.64
N SER A 238 6.12 -4.31 11.01
CA SER A 238 5.62 -2.95 11.22
C SER A 238 4.23 -2.71 10.62
N PHE A 239 3.68 -3.65 9.84
CA PHE A 239 2.32 -3.59 9.28
C PHE A 239 1.25 -3.67 10.36
N TRP A 240 1.44 -4.66 11.25
CA TRP A 240 0.47 -5.06 12.25
C TRP A 240 0.12 -4.01 13.30
N PRO A 241 0.96 -3.02 13.68
CA PRO A 241 0.52 -1.90 14.51
C PRO A 241 -0.20 -0.76 13.74
N ILE A 242 -0.01 -0.64 12.43
CA ILE A 242 -0.61 0.47 11.65
C ILE A 242 -2.12 0.24 11.50
N HIS A 243 -2.54 -0.99 11.19
CA HIS A 243 -3.97 -1.30 10.97
C HIS A 243 -4.85 -1.17 12.22
N PRO A 244 -4.43 -1.64 13.41
CA PRO A 244 -5.13 -1.35 14.66
C PRO A 244 -5.21 0.14 15.00
N THR A 245 -4.28 0.97 14.51
CA THR A 245 -4.37 2.43 14.71
C THR A 245 -5.60 2.99 13.98
N ILE A 246 -5.86 2.53 12.75
CA ILE A 246 -7.04 2.95 11.96
C ILE A 246 -8.34 2.34 12.51
N ASP A 247 -8.31 1.08 12.91
CA ASP A 247 -9.47 0.43 13.55
C ASP A 247 -9.82 1.09 14.89
N ARG A 248 -8.82 1.45 15.70
CA ARG A 248 -9.00 2.24 16.92
C ARG A 248 -9.61 3.61 16.62
N LEU A 249 -9.19 4.30 15.56
CA LEU A 249 -9.79 5.57 15.12
C LEU A 249 -11.24 5.40 14.69
N LEU A 250 -11.60 4.30 14.03
CA LEU A 250 -12.97 4.00 13.65
C LEU A 250 -13.86 3.80 14.89
N GLN A 251 -13.42 2.94 15.82
CA GLN A 251 -14.15 2.71 17.08
C GLN A 251 -14.26 4.01 17.89
N TYR A 252 -13.20 4.82 17.91
CA TYR A 252 -13.21 6.14 18.55
C TYR A 252 -14.27 7.07 17.93
N LYS A 253 -14.30 7.19 16.60
CA LYS A 253 -15.27 8.03 15.89
C LYS A 253 -16.71 7.65 16.25
N HIS A 254 -17.04 6.36 16.31
CA HIS A 254 -18.36 5.90 16.75
C HIS A 254 -18.75 6.40 18.15
N MET A 255 -17.79 6.56 19.05
CA MET A 255 -18.08 7.00 20.42
C MET A 255 -18.18 8.52 20.57
N VAL A 256 -17.41 9.30 19.82
CA VAL A 256 -17.30 10.75 20.03
C VAL A 256 -17.87 11.62 18.91
N ASN A 257 -17.97 11.09 17.69
CA ASN A 257 -18.47 11.81 16.52
C ASN A 257 -19.06 10.84 15.47
N GLU A 258 -20.16 10.19 15.85
CA GLU A 258 -20.85 9.15 15.07
C GLU A 258 -21.20 9.62 13.64
N PHE A 259 -21.21 8.68 12.70
CA PHE A 259 -21.55 8.98 11.31
C PHE A 259 -22.99 9.47 11.18
N SER A 260 -23.17 10.57 10.44
CA SER A 260 -24.50 11.08 10.07
C SER A 260 -25.20 10.20 9.02
N TYR A 261 -24.41 9.48 8.20
CA TYR A 261 -24.91 8.52 7.22
C TYR A 261 -23.97 7.34 7.08
N GLN A 262 -24.51 6.13 7.27
CA GLN A 262 -23.75 4.87 7.28
C GLN A 262 -23.99 4.00 6.02
N GLY A 263 -24.48 4.60 4.94
CA GLY A 263 -24.68 3.90 3.68
C GLY A 263 -23.35 3.60 2.98
N TRP A 264 -23.38 2.55 2.17
CA TRP A 264 -22.33 2.20 1.22
C TRP A 264 -22.72 2.77 -0.14
N ASP A 265 -21.80 3.41 -0.88
CA ASP A 265 -22.13 3.96 -2.21
C ASP A 265 -22.44 2.88 -3.25
N ASN A 266 -22.01 1.63 -3.00
CA ASN A 266 -22.39 0.47 -3.81
C ASN A 266 -22.88 -0.69 -2.92
N PRO A 267 -24.11 -0.60 -2.39
CA PRO A 267 -24.67 -1.63 -1.51
C PRO A 267 -25.14 -2.86 -2.31
N ASP A 268 -25.27 -2.72 -3.63
CA ASP A 268 -25.88 -3.69 -4.52
C ASP A 268 -24.83 -4.65 -5.10
N GLY A 269 -24.93 -5.91 -4.71
CA GLY A 269 -24.09 -6.99 -5.20
C GLY A 269 -24.53 -8.31 -4.57
N SER A 270 -24.30 -9.43 -5.25
CA SER A 270 -24.51 -10.75 -4.63
C SER A 270 -23.53 -10.94 -3.47
N THR A 271 -24.00 -11.41 -2.32
CA THR A 271 -23.13 -11.87 -1.23
C THR A 271 -22.21 -12.96 -1.75
N GLN A 272 -20.92 -12.67 -1.85
CA GLN A 272 -19.95 -13.58 -2.43
C GLN A 272 -18.56 -13.40 -1.82
N MET A 273 -17.80 -14.48 -1.78
CA MET A 273 -16.35 -14.38 -1.58
C MET A 273 -15.74 -13.89 -2.90
N CYS A 274 -14.93 -12.83 -2.85
CA CYS A 274 -14.22 -12.41 -4.06
C CYS A 274 -13.19 -13.44 -4.46
N SER A 275 -13.13 -13.73 -5.75
CA SER A 275 -12.14 -14.62 -6.35
C SER A 275 -11.75 -14.10 -7.72
N ASP A 276 -10.60 -14.52 -8.22
CA ASP A 276 -10.18 -14.18 -9.57
C ASP A 276 -11.26 -14.56 -10.59
N GLY A 277 -11.63 -13.59 -11.45
CA GLY A 277 -12.57 -13.80 -12.54
C GLY A 277 -14.06 -13.59 -12.26
N ASN A 278 -14.49 -13.36 -11.01
CA ASN A 278 -15.91 -13.11 -10.71
C ASN A 278 -16.31 -11.62 -10.70
N GLY A 279 -15.37 -10.71 -10.99
CA GLY A 279 -15.62 -9.26 -11.04
C GLY A 279 -15.83 -8.60 -9.66
N CYS A 280 -15.66 -9.35 -8.56
CA CYS A 280 -15.76 -8.85 -7.20
C CYS A 280 -14.49 -8.09 -6.81
N LEU A 281 -14.65 -6.85 -6.34
CA LEU A 281 -13.53 -6.00 -5.91
C LEU A 281 -13.28 -6.05 -4.39
N GLY A 282 -14.19 -6.65 -3.61
CA GLY A 282 -14.07 -6.78 -2.15
C GLY A 282 -14.49 -5.54 -1.38
N HIS A 283 -15.09 -4.56 -2.06
CA HIS A 283 -15.42 -3.25 -1.52
C HIS A 283 -16.93 -3.07 -1.27
N ASN A 284 -17.78 -4.05 -1.62
CA ASN A 284 -19.21 -3.93 -1.37
C ASN A 284 -19.56 -4.39 0.04
N ALA A 285 -20.69 -3.91 0.55
CA ALA A 285 -21.18 -4.20 1.90
C ALA A 285 -21.31 -5.72 2.18
N TYR A 286 -21.71 -6.48 1.16
CA TYR A 286 -22.01 -7.91 1.28
C TYR A 286 -20.90 -8.83 0.74
N ASP A 287 -19.76 -8.27 0.32
CA ASP A 287 -18.60 -9.09 -0.03
C ASP A 287 -18.10 -9.80 1.25
N ILE A 288 -17.81 -11.10 1.13
CA ILE A 288 -17.37 -11.95 2.23
C ILE A 288 -15.86 -11.78 2.44
N THR A 289 -15.43 -11.65 3.70
CA THR A 289 -14.03 -11.55 4.08
C THR A 289 -13.27 -12.84 3.76
N PRO A 290 -12.06 -12.77 3.20
CA PRO A 290 -11.25 -13.95 2.88
C PRO A 290 -10.77 -14.70 4.13
N PHE A 291 -10.76 -14.04 5.28
CA PHE A 291 -10.42 -14.60 6.58
C PHE A 291 -11.66 -14.77 7.47
N GLN A 292 -11.56 -15.69 8.42
CA GLN A 292 -12.54 -15.84 9.49
C GLN A 292 -12.20 -14.91 10.65
N SER A 293 -13.21 -14.24 11.19
CA SER A 293 -13.09 -13.43 12.41
C SER A 293 -13.61 -14.20 13.62
N LYS A 294 -12.96 -14.02 14.78
CA LYS A 294 -13.44 -14.58 16.05
C LYS A 294 -14.41 -13.62 16.72
N VAL A 295 -15.70 -13.98 16.73
CA VAL A 295 -16.82 -13.09 17.12
C VAL A 295 -17.86 -13.81 17.96
N LYS A 296 -18.65 -13.06 18.73
CA LYS A 296 -19.77 -13.62 19.50
C LYS A 296 -20.91 -14.05 18.56
N ASP A 297 -21.40 -15.27 18.73
CA ASP A 297 -22.63 -15.74 18.10
C ASP A 297 -23.88 -15.23 18.84
N LYS A 298 -25.07 -15.64 18.39
CA LYS A 298 -26.35 -15.26 19.00
C LYS A 298 -26.53 -15.79 20.43
N GLN A 299 -25.73 -16.77 20.83
CA GLN A 299 -25.71 -17.37 22.16
C GLN A 299 -24.62 -16.76 23.06
N GLY A 300 -23.86 -15.80 22.54
CA GLY A 300 -22.76 -15.13 23.26
C GLY A 300 -21.44 -15.91 23.24
N ASN A 301 -21.35 -17.04 22.53
CA ASN A 301 -20.12 -17.82 22.43
C ASN A 301 -19.22 -17.27 21.33
N TYR A 302 -17.90 -17.30 21.55
CA TYR A 302 -16.95 -16.93 20.50
C TYR A 302 -16.77 -18.04 19.48
N VAL A 303 -17.05 -17.74 18.21
CA VAL A 303 -16.92 -18.64 17.07
C VAL A 303 -16.06 -18.02 15.97
N MET A 304 -15.44 -18.85 15.13
CA MET A 304 -14.78 -18.39 13.90
C MET A 304 -15.82 -18.32 12.78
N MET A 305 -15.95 -17.15 12.13
CA MET A 305 -16.96 -16.93 11.10
C MET A 305 -16.41 -16.07 9.96
N HIS A 306 -16.71 -16.41 8.72
CA HIS A 306 -16.57 -15.48 7.60
C HIS A 306 -17.67 -14.43 7.69
N LEU A 307 -17.29 -13.16 7.67
CA LEU A 307 -18.23 -12.04 7.77
C LEU A 307 -18.35 -11.35 6.43
N THR A 308 -19.46 -10.68 6.18
CA THR A 308 -19.45 -9.63 5.16
C THR A 308 -18.77 -8.38 5.69
N ASN A 309 -18.33 -7.49 4.80
CA ASN A 309 -17.80 -6.18 5.21
C ASN A 309 -18.77 -5.41 6.13
N ALA A 310 -20.06 -5.42 5.83
CA ALA A 310 -21.09 -4.79 6.67
C ALA A 310 -21.25 -5.49 8.03
N GLN A 311 -21.16 -6.82 8.09
CA GLN A 311 -21.20 -7.54 9.36
C GLN A 311 -19.98 -7.21 10.22
N LEU A 312 -18.78 -7.17 9.62
CA LEU A 312 -17.55 -6.78 10.32
C LEU A 312 -17.66 -5.37 10.90
N TYR A 313 -18.13 -4.41 10.09
CA TYR A 313 -18.41 -3.04 10.52
C TYR A 313 -19.40 -2.99 11.71
N LEU A 314 -20.54 -3.68 11.60
CA LEU A 314 -21.53 -3.72 12.68
C LEU A 314 -21.01 -4.40 13.96
N PHE A 315 -20.17 -5.43 13.82
CA PHE A 315 -19.63 -6.17 14.96
C PHE A 315 -18.53 -5.40 15.70
N ALA A 316 -17.87 -4.46 15.02
CA ALA A 316 -16.92 -3.52 15.60
C ALA A 316 -17.60 -2.30 16.24
N HIS A 317 -18.91 -2.14 16.07
CA HIS A 317 -19.64 -0.98 16.60
C HIS A 317 -19.72 -1.03 18.14
N PRO A 318 -19.35 0.05 18.88
CA PRO A 318 -19.27 0.05 20.34
C PRO A 318 -20.57 -0.35 21.07
N THR A 319 -21.73 0.02 20.52
CA THR A 319 -23.04 -0.28 21.13
C THR A 319 -23.50 -1.74 20.95
N ASN A 320 -22.90 -2.50 20.03
CA ASN A 320 -23.23 -3.89 19.76
C ASN A 320 -21.96 -4.74 19.52
N TYR A 321 -20.97 -4.51 20.37
CA TYR A 321 -19.62 -4.99 20.14
C TYR A 321 -19.51 -6.51 20.28
N SER A 322 -19.09 -7.17 19.20
CA SER A 322 -19.09 -8.63 19.08
C SER A 322 -17.71 -9.22 18.77
N LEU A 323 -16.69 -8.40 18.51
CA LEU A 323 -15.32 -8.87 18.30
C LEU A 323 -14.70 -9.43 19.59
N SER A 324 -13.61 -10.19 19.43
CA SER A 324 -12.89 -10.87 20.53
C SER A 324 -11.76 -10.04 21.16
N TYR A 325 -11.60 -8.80 20.73
CA TYR A 325 -10.59 -7.86 21.25
C TYR A 325 -11.24 -6.49 21.43
N GLY A 326 -10.64 -5.61 22.21
CA GLY A 326 -11.00 -4.18 22.31
C GLY A 326 -9.77 -3.36 22.68
N TYR A 327 -9.87 -2.04 22.57
CA TYR A 327 -8.80 -1.13 22.97
C TYR A 327 -8.94 -0.73 24.44
N ASP A 328 -7.81 -0.68 25.14
CA ASP A 328 -7.75 -0.31 26.56
C ASP A 328 -8.12 1.16 26.78
N ASN A 329 -7.68 2.05 25.88
CA ASN A 329 -7.99 3.46 25.89
C ASN A 329 -8.04 4.02 24.47
N PHE A 330 -8.54 5.25 24.36
CA PHE A 330 -8.59 6.02 23.12
C PHE A 330 -7.81 7.34 23.22
N ASP A 331 -6.76 7.36 24.05
CA ASP A 331 -5.99 8.57 24.34
C ASP A 331 -4.94 8.88 23.27
N TRP A 332 -4.91 10.14 22.82
CA TRP A 332 -3.95 10.64 21.81
C TRP A 332 -3.14 11.82 22.36
N GLU A 333 -2.69 11.74 23.61
CA GLU A 333 -2.00 12.85 24.32
C GLU A 333 -0.82 13.46 23.54
N HIS A 334 -0.13 12.66 22.73
CA HIS A 334 0.97 13.12 21.87
C HIS A 334 0.52 14.14 20.79
N CYS A 335 -0.79 14.23 20.52
CA CYS A 335 -1.40 15.18 19.61
C CYS A 335 -1.80 16.50 20.27
N ASP A 336 -1.97 16.55 21.59
CA ASP A 336 -2.31 17.79 22.30
C ASP A 336 -1.21 18.85 22.14
N ALA A 337 0.05 18.43 22.20
CA ALA A 337 1.20 19.31 21.97
C ALA A 337 1.22 19.92 20.54
N GLN A 338 0.47 19.33 19.60
CA GLN A 338 0.32 19.79 18.22
C GLN A 338 -0.98 20.58 17.99
N GLY A 339 -1.80 20.77 19.03
CA GLY A 339 -3.07 21.49 18.97
C GLY A 339 -4.26 20.65 18.51
N PHE A 340 -4.14 19.31 18.51
CA PHE A 340 -5.22 18.38 18.14
C PHE A 340 -5.67 17.59 19.34
N THR A 341 -6.77 18.02 19.97
CA THR A 341 -7.30 17.38 21.17
C THR A 341 -8.36 16.35 20.83
N PHE A 342 -8.07 15.09 21.15
CA PHE A 342 -9.01 13.99 21.07
C PHE A 342 -9.76 13.92 22.40
N VAL A 343 -11.03 14.31 22.39
CA VAL A 343 -11.88 14.31 23.59
C VAL A 343 -12.05 12.90 24.18
N GLU A 344 -12.20 12.82 25.49
CA GLU A 344 -12.48 11.54 26.15
C GLU A 344 -13.82 10.97 25.66
N PRO A 345 -13.89 9.67 25.32
CA PRO A 345 -15.17 9.02 25.01
C PRO A 345 -16.16 9.13 26.18
N PRO A 346 -17.48 9.20 25.91
CA PRO A 346 -18.48 9.18 26.97
C PRO A 346 -18.30 7.93 27.85
N SER A 347 -18.32 8.11 29.17
CA SER A 347 -18.40 7.01 30.12
C SER A 347 -19.77 6.33 30.00
N ASN A 348 -19.79 5.04 29.65
CA ASN A 348 -21.01 4.23 29.61
C ASN A 348 -21.59 3.94 31.01
#